data_AF-A0A520NIL2-F1
#
_entry.id   AF-A0A520NIL2-F1
#
_cell.length_a   1.000
_cell.length_b   1.000
_cell.length_c   1.000
_cell.angle_alpha   90.00
_cell.angle_beta   90.00
_cell.angle_gamma   90.00
#
_symmetry.space_group_name_H-M   'P 1'
#
loop_
_entity.id
_entity.type
_entity.pdbx_description
1 polymer ?
#
loop_
_entity_poly.entity_id
_entity_poly.type
_entity_poly.pdbx_seq_one_letter_code
_entity_poly.pdbx_strand_id
1 'polypeptide(L)'
;MKIFANKRWLVLCAVTAGLIFAGSANASTYECRELERVSVSAGGMMQPAYPGRQLVFTRDGNIIESNGVFFHPEYVMTPLGEGGFRAFAENDDRTDIFRLEGGILFHSAIVKYGDEPSVQSEVFSCTLRR
;
A
#
# COMPACT_ATOMS: atom_id res chain seq x y z
N MET A 1 -2.39 1.20 69.22
CA MET A 1 -3.80 0.82 69.45
C MET A 1 -4.45 0.52 68.11
N LYS A 2 -5.06 -0.67 67.98
CA LYS A 2 -5.77 -1.26 66.82
C LYS A 2 -4.94 -1.70 65.60
N ILE A 3 -4.55 -2.97 65.69
CA ILE A 3 -4.28 -3.91 64.60
C ILE A 3 -5.56 -4.08 63.77
N PHE A 4 -5.48 -4.01 62.45
CA PHE A 4 -6.51 -4.56 61.55
C PHE A 4 -5.87 -5.52 60.56
N ALA A 5 -6.39 -6.73 60.57
CA ALA A 5 -5.90 -7.89 59.88
C ALA A 5 -6.71 -8.11 58.58
N ASN A 6 -6.03 -8.63 57.56
CA ASN A 6 -6.45 -9.80 56.79
C ASN A 6 -7.66 -9.66 55.83
N LYS A 7 -7.42 -9.74 54.51
CA LYS A 7 -7.76 -10.95 53.74
C LYS A 7 -7.29 -10.87 52.29
N ARG A 8 -6.44 -11.84 51.94
CA ARG A 8 -5.99 -12.20 50.59
C ARG A 8 -7.18 -12.59 49.71
N TRP A 9 -7.26 -12.04 48.51
CA TRP A 9 -7.91 -12.67 47.36
C TRP A 9 -6.93 -12.58 46.18
N LEU A 10 -6.12 -13.63 46.02
CA LEU A 10 -5.29 -13.84 44.83
C LEU A 10 -6.20 -14.44 43.76
N VAL A 11 -6.66 -13.61 42.82
CA VAL A 11 -7.25 -14.09 41.57
C VAL A 11 -6.08 -14.50 40.67
N LEU A 12 -5.84 -15.81 40.54
CA LEU A 12 -4.99 -16.34 39.47
C LEU A 12 -5.75 -16.20 38.15
N CYS A 13 -5.52 -15.12 37.41
CA CYS A 13 -5.81 -15.11 35.98
C CYS A 13 -4.64 -15.79 35.27
N ALA A 14 -4.92 -16.97 34.70
CA ALA A 14 -4.01 -17.66 33.80
C ALA A 14 -3.74 -16.76 32.59
N VAL A 15 -2.51 -16.25 32.49
CA VAL A 15 -2.02 -15.58 31.29
C VAL A 15 -1.74 -16.68 30.27
N THR A 16 -2.70 -16.94 29.38
CA THR A 16 -2.44 -17.68 28.15
C THR A 16 -1.54 -16.81 27.29
N ALA A 17 -0.24 -17.11 27.32
CA ALA A 17 0.76 -16.54 26.44
C ALA A 17 0.43 -16.95 25.00
N GLY A 18 -0.42 -16.16 24.33
CA GLY A 18 -0.55 -16.19 22.89
C GLY A 18 0.79 -15.78 22.31
N LEU A 19 1.49 -16.72 21.67
CA LEU A 19 2.59 -16.43 20.77
C LEU A 19 2.03 -15.57 19.62
N ILE A 20 2.11 -14.26 19.79
CA ILE A 20 1.96 -13.32 18.69
C ILE A 20 3.20 -13.55 17.81
N PHE A 21 3.03 -14.30 16.73
CA PHE A 21 3.98 -14.27 15.62
C PHE A 21 3.92 -12.87 15.03
N ALA A 22 4.70 -11.95 15.60
CA ALA A 22 5.06 -10.72 14.93
C ALA A 22 5.88 -11.13 13.71
N GLY A 23 5.20 -11.31 12.57
CA GLY A 23 5.89 -11.41 11.29
C GLY A 23 6.81 -10.21 11.17
N SER A 24 8.09 -10.45 10.88
CA SER A 24 9.05 -9.39 10.64
C SER A 24 8.56 -8.59 9.43
N ALA A 25 7.92 -7.46 9.70
CA ALA A 25 7.52 -6.51 8.68
C ALA A 25 8.80 -5.79 8.23
N ASN A 26 9.50 -6.38 7.24
CA ASN A 26 10.65 -5.76 6.62
C ASN A 26 10.12 -4.80 5.57
N ALA A 27 9.98 -3.53 5.94
CA ALA A 27 9.64 -2.48 5.01
C ALA A 27 10.63 -2.48 3.83
N SER A 28 10.11 -2.37 2.61
CA SER A 28 10.90 -2.38 1.37
C SER A 28 10.70 -1.08 0.62
N THR A 29 11.78 -0.36 0.35
CA THR A 29 11.74 0.93 -0.38
C THR A 29 12.13 0.74 -1.83
N TYR A 30 11.38 1.37 -2.73
CA TYR A 30 11.59 1.32 -4.17
C TYR A 30 11.79 2.72 -4.71
N GLU A 31 12.72 2.85 -5.64
CA GLU A 31 12.91 4.04 -6.47
C GLU A 31 12.49 3.71 -7.88
N CYS A 32 11.58 4.52 -8.43
CA CYS A 32 10.91 4.26 -9.68
C CYS A 32 10.98 5.46 -10.61
N ARG A 33 11.10 5.19 -11.90
CA ARG A 33 11.02 6.19 -12.97
C ARG A 33 9.92 5.82 -13.94
N GLU A 34 9.03 6.79 -14.18
CA GLU A 34 7.93 6.63 -15.14
C GLU A 34 8.47 6.31 -16.53
N LEU A 35 7.91 5.27 -17.14
CA LEU A 35 8.15 4.86 -18.51
C LEU A 35 7.05 5.37 -19.44
N GLU A 36 5.79 5.24 -19.02
CA GLU A 36 4.62 5.62 -19.81
C GLU A 36 3.46 6.01 -18.88
N ARG A 37 2.62 6.93 -19.35
CA ARG A 37 1.38 7.30 -18.67
C ARG A 37 0.32 7.71 -19.67
N VAL A 38 -0.87 7.14 -19.50
CA VAL A 38 -2.03 7.45 -20.31
C VAL A 38 -3.26 7.63 -19.42
N SER A 39 -4.13 8.55 -19.80
CA SER A 39 -5.47 8.70 -19.24
C SER A 39 -6.49 8.54 -20.36
N VAL A 40 -7.57 7.81 -20.09
CA VAL A 40 -8.66 7.56 -21.05
C VAL A 40 -9.98 7.89 -20.39
N SER A 41 -10.79 8.71 -21.05
CA SER A 41 -12.18 9.01 -20.67
C SER A 41 -13.10 8.94 -21.90
N ALA A 42 -14.39 9.22 -21.73
CA ALA A 42 -15.32 9.32 -22.86
C ALA A 42 -14.91 10.44 -23.84
N GLY A 43 -14.35 11.53 -23.31
CA GLY A 43 -13.77 12.63 -24.08
C GLY A 43 -12.50 12.30 -24.87
N GLY A 44 -11.86 11.14 -24.65
CA GLY A 44 -10.71 10.68 -25.43
C GLY A 44 -9.52 10.24 -24.60
N MET A 45 -8.34 10.25 -25.23
CA MET A 45 -7.08 9.83 -24.63
C MET A 45 -6.15 11.03 -24.42
N MET A 46 -5.52 11.09 -23.26
CA MET A 46 -4.54 12.12 -22.91
C MET A 46 -3.24 11.48 -22.42
N GLN A 47 -2.13 12.11 -22.79
CA GLN A 47 -0.81 11.82 -22.24
C GLN A 47 -0.34 13.02 -21.39
N PRO A 48 0.56 12.82 -20.42
CA PRO A 48 1.04 13.91 -19.60
C PRO A 48 1.87 14.92 -20.41
N ALA A 49 1.72 16.19 -20.09
CA ALA A 49 2.57 17.24 -20.64
C ALA A 49 4.05 17.08 -20.26
N TYR A 50 4.31 16.48 -19.09
CA TYR A 50 5.66 16.24 -18.57
C TYR A 50 5.81 14.77 -18.15
N PRO A 51 6.32 13.90 -19.04
CA PRO A 51 6.57 12.50 -18.71
C PRO A 51 7.85 12.31 -17.87
N GLY A 52 8.01 11.13 -17.29
CA GLY A 52 9.25 10.75 -16.61
C GLY A 52 9.31 11.14 -15.13
N ARG A 53 8.14 11.24 -14.47
CA ARG A 53 8.04 11.47 -13.02
C ARG A 53 8.84 10.44 -12.23
N GLN A 54 9.45 10.88 -11.14
CA GLN A 54 10.08 10.01 -10.14
C GLN A 54 9.07 9.62 -9.07
N LEU A 55 9.03 8.34 -8.73
CA LEU A 55 8.18 7.77 -7.69
C LEU A 55 9.10 7.07 -6.68
N VAL A 56 8.97 7.41 -5.40
CA VAL A 56 9.65 6.70 -4.32
C VAL A 56 8.59 6.26 -3.34
N PHE A 57 8.54 4.96 -3.07
CA PHE A 57 7.58 4.40 -2.14
C PHE A 57 8.21 3.34 -1.23
N THR A 58 7.67 3.23 -0.02
CA THR A 58 8.01 2.22 0.95
C THR A 58 6.77 1.35 1.17
N ARG A 59 6.93 0.04 0.99
CA ARG A 59 5.91 -0.95 1.31
C ARG A 59 6.21 -1.53 2.68
N ASP A 60 5.24 -1.48 3.58
CA ASP A 60 5.25 -2.19 4.85
C ASP A 60 3.97 -3.02 5.00
N GLY A 61 4.08 -4.33 4.72
CA GLY A 61 2.93 -5.23 4.67
C GLY A 61 1.90 -4.79 3.61
N ASN A 62 0.75 -4.31 4.08
CA ASN A 62 -0.39 -3.81 3.28
C ASN A 62 -0.38 -2.29 3.11
N ILE A 63 0.50 -1.59 3.83
CA ILE A 63 0.61 -0.14 3.81
C ILE A 63 1.67 0.25 2.78
N ILE A 64 1.36 1.25 1.97
CA ILE A 64 2.32 1.86 1.04
C ILE A 64 2.40 3.35 1.36
N GLU A 65 3.57 3.79 1.79
CA GLU A 65 3.92 5.20 1.92
C GLU A 65 4.61 5.65 0.65
N SER A 66 4.21 6.79 0.08
CA SER A 66 4.73 7.23 -1.21
C SER A 66 4.70 8.75 -1.36
N ASN A 67 5.54 9.28 -2.26
CA ASN A 67 5.47 10.66 -2.73
C ASN A 67 4.40 10.90 -3.82
N GLY A 68 3.51 9.94 -4.07
CA GLY A 68 2.37 10.04 -5.01
C GLY A 68 1.89 8.68 -5.53
N VAL A 69 0.98 8.68 -6.52
CA VAL A 69 0.44 7.50 -7.24
C VAL A 69 -0.44 6.54 -6.41
N PHE A 70 -0.10 6.30 -5.15
CA PHE A 70 -0.86 5.50 -4.20
C PHE A 70 -1.81 6.42 -3.40
N PHE A 71 -3.12 6.19 -3.49
CA PHE A 71 -4.15 7.09 -2.92
C PHE A 71 -4.92 6.49 -1.74
N HIS A 72 -4.76 5.20 -1.48
CA HIS A 72 -5.39 4.51 -0.36
C HIS A 72 -4.42 4.32 0.81
N PRO A 73 -4.91 4.38 2.07
CA PRO A 73 -4.09 4.17 3.25
C PRO A 73 -3.66 2.70 3.44
N GLU A 74 -4.46 1.76 2.92
CA GLU A 74 -4.19 0.33 2.98
C GLU A 74 -4.64 -0.35 1.68
N TYR A 75 -3.95 -1.42 1.29
CA TYR A 75 -4.27 -2.25 0.14
C TYR A 75 -4.43 -3.71 0.52
N VAL A 76 -5.32 -4.41 -0.19
CA VAL A 76 -5.30 -5.88 -0.22
C VAL A 76 -4.07 -6.33 -1.00
N MET A 77 -3.07 -6.83 -0.28
CA MET A 77 -1.76 -7.18 -0.82
C MET A 77 -1.64 -8.68 -1.08
N THR A 78 -1.19 -9.05 -2.28
CA THR A 78 -0.78 -10.42 -2.61
C THR A 78 0.70 -10.42 -3.01
N PRO A 79 1.60 -11.11 -2.30
CA PRO A 79 3.02 -11.15 -2.66
C PRO A 79 3.24 -11.86 -4.00
N LEU A 80 4.22 -11.38 -4.78
CA LEU A 80 4.67 -12.01 -6.03
C LEU A 80 6.19 -12.14 -6.04
N GLY A 81 6.70 -13.36 -5.98
CA GLY A 81 8.15 -13.61 -6.00
C GLY A 81 8.91 -12.83 -4.92
N GLU A 82 10.19 -12.55 -5.18
CA GLU A 82 11.02 -11.74 -4.29
C GLU A 82 10.79 -10.24 -4.57
N GLY A 83 10.25 -9.51 -3.58
CA GLY A 83 10.00 -8.07 -3.66
C GLY A 83 8.76 -7.64 -4.48
N GLY A 84 8.21 -8.50 -5.33
CA GLY A 84 7.00 -8.18 -6.10
C GLY A 84 5.69 -8.28 -5.30
N PHE A 85 4.63 -7.72 -5.87
CA PHE A 85 3.29 -7.77 -5.30
C PHE A 85 2.19 -7.43 -6.31
N ARG A 86 0.95 -7.80 -5.97
CA ARG A 86 -0.29 -7.18 -6.45
C ARG A 86 -0.94 -6.44 -5.30
N ALA A 87 -1.43 -5.23 -5.56
CA ALA A 87 -2.19 -4.46 -4.58
C ALA A 87 -3.52 -4.01 -5.19
N PHE A 88 -4.58 -4.08 -4.41
CA PHE A 88 -5.91 -3.59 -4.78
C PHE A 88 -6.48 -2.75 -3.64
N ALA A 89 -7.08 -1.62 -3.98
CA ALA A 89 -7.87 -0.83 -3.03
C ALA A 89 -8.98 -0.06 -3.77
N GLU A 90 -10.04 0.27 -3.05
CA GLU A 90 -11.18 0.99 -3.60
C GLU A 90 -11.82 1.88 -2.52
N ASN A 91 -12.34 3.03 -2.96
CA ASN A 91 -13.27 3.88 -2.25
C ASN A 91 -14.29 4.49 -3.23
N ASP A 92 -15.09 5.43 -2.75
CA ASP A 92 -16.13 6.10 -3.54
C ASP A 92 -15.56 6.88 -4.74
N ASP A 93 -14.34 7.39 -4.60
CA ASP A 93 -13.69 8.26 -5.57
C ASP A 93 -12.85 7.49 -6.60
N ARG A 94 -12.36 6.30 -6.23
CA ARG A 94 -11.32 5.63 -7.00
C ARG A 94 -11.19 4.14 -6.70
N THR A 95 -10.84 3.38 -7.73
CA THR A 95 -10.38 1.99 -7.62
C THR A 95 -8.96 1.91 -8.16
N ASP A 96 -8.03 1.35 -7.37
CA ASP A 96 -6.62 1.19 -7.72
C ASP A 96 -6.21 -0.28 -7.83
N ILE A 97 -5.43 -0.59 -8.88
CA ILE A 97 -4.76 -1.87 -9.08
C ILE A 97 -3.28 -1.63 -9.36
N PHE A 98 -2.44 -2.34 -8.64
CA PHE A 98 -0.98 -2.34 -8.82
C PHE A 98 -0.46 -3.75 -9.07
N ARG A 99 0.61 -3.85 -9.86
CA ARG A 99 1.44 -5.05 -9.98
C ARG A 99 2.91 -4.65 -10.10
N LEU A 100 3.73 -5.02 -9.12
CA LEU A 100 5.18 -4.95 -9.20
C LEU A 100 5.74 -6.34 -9.46
N GLU A 101 6.45 -6.51 -10.58
CA GLU A 101 7.10 -7.77 -10.94
C GLU A 101 8.26 -7.50 -11.91
N GLY A 102 9.40 -8.17 -11.72
CA GLY A 102 10.56 -8.03 -12.61
C GLY A 102 11.11 -6.60 -12.69
N GLY A 103 10.95 -5.81 -11.62
CA GLY A 103 11.36 -4.41 -11.60
C GLY A 103 10.43 -3.46 -12.37
N ILE A 104 9.25 -3.90 -12.81
CA ILE A 104 8.26 -3.04 -13.46
C ILE A 104 7.03 -2.91 -12.56
N LEU A 105 6.66 -1.68 -12.23
CA LEU A 105 5.40 -1.36 -11.55
C LEU A 105 4.37 -0.95 -12.60
N PHE A 106 3.33 -1.76 -12.74
CA PHE A 106 2.12 -1.41 -13.45
C PHE A 106 1.11 -0.84 -12.47
N HIS A 107 0.52 0.28 -12.82
CA HIS A 107 -0.57 0.92 -12.09
C HIS A 107 -1.73 1.20 -13.03
N SER A 108 -2.94 0.92 -12.57
CA SER A 108 -4.15 1.43 -13.20
C SER A 108 -5.15 1.86 -12.13
N ALA A 109 -5.77 3.01 -12.36
CA ALA A 109 -6.83 3.55 -11.54
C ALA A 109 -8.08 3.80 -12.36
N ILE A 110 -9.25 3.47 -11.83
CA ILE A 110 -10.52 4.02 -12.29
C ILE A 110 -10.85 5.17 -11.36
N VAL A 111 -10.76 6.39 -11.87
CA VAL A 111 -11.10 7.61 -11.15
C VAL A 111 -12.56 7.95 -11.43
N LYS A 112 -13.37 8.02 -10.37
CA LYS A 112 -14.83 8.18 -10.41
C LYS A 112 -15.29 9.62 -10.12
N TYR A 113 -14.44 10.43 -9.50
CA TYR A 113 -14.73 11.84 -9.22
C TYR A 113 -14.44 12.74 -10.42
N GLY A 114 -15.17 13.87 -10.52
CA GLY A 114 -15.08 14.82 -11.64
C GLY A 114 -16.28 14.72 -12.60
N ASP A 115 -16.22 15.45 -13.72
CA ASP A 115 -17.33 15.51 -14.69
C ASP A 115 -17.47 14.21 -15.49
N GLU A 116 -16.36 13.52 -15.76
CA GLU A 116 -16.33 12.23 -16.44
C GLU A 116 -15.37 11.26 -15.76
N PRO A 117 -15.79 10.01 -15.47
CA PRO A 117 -14.89 8.97 -15.02
C PRO A 117 -13.77 8.72 -16.03
N SER A 118 -12.58 8.41 -15.52
CA SER A 118 -11.41 8.12 -16.35
C SER A 118 -10.63 6.92 -15.85
N VAL A 119 -9.97 6.23 -16.79
CA VAL A 119 -8.96 5.23 -16.49
C VAL A 119 -7.60 5.90 -16.61
N GLN A 120 -6.84 5.93 -15.53
CA GLN A 120 -5.46 6.41 -15.51
C GLN A 120 -4.54 5.21 -15.39
N SER A 121 -3.61 5.04 -16.32
CA SER A 121 -2.65 3.94 -16.31
C SER A 121 -1.24 4.47 -16.40
N GLU A 122 -0.36 3.90 -15.59
CA GLU A 122 1.03 4.33 -15.47
C GLU A 122 1.95 3.10 -15.38
N VAL A 123 3.12 3.19 -15.99
CA VAL A 123 4.15 2.15 -15.93
C VAL A 123 5.44 2.77 -15.46
N PHE A 124 6.11 2.12 -14.50
CA PHE A 124 7.40 2.56 -13.98
C PHE A 124 8.44 1.45 -14.05
N SER A 125 9.69 1.83 -14.28
CA SER A 125 10.86 1.00 -13.99
C SER A 125 11.29 1.28 -12.56
N CYS A 126 11.39 0.25 -11.74
CA CYS A 126 11.64 0.32 -10.31
C CYS A 126 12.85 -0.51 -9.91
N THR A 127 13.62 0.01 -8.95
CA THR A 127 14.72 -0.69 -8.29
C THR A 127 14.49 -0.72 -6.79
N LEU A 128 14.70 -1.88 -6.17
CA LEU A 128 14.74 -1.99 -4.72
C LEU A 128 15.93 -1.20 -4.18
N ARG A 129 15.67 -0.26 -3.27
CA ARG A 129 16.71 0.49 -2.57
C ARG A 129 17.26 -0.40 -1.46
N ARG A 130 18.54 -0.78 -1.58
CA ARG A 130 19.26 -1.56 -0.57
C ARG A 130 19.81 -0.67 0.53
#